data_AF-A0A7J7KF11-F1
#
_entry.id   AF-A0A7J7KF11-F1
#
_cell.length_a   1.000
_cell.length_b   1.000
_cell.length_c   1.000
_cell.angle_alpha   90.00
_cell.angle_beta   90.00
_cell.angle_gamma   90.00
#
_symmetry.space_group_name_H-M   'P 1'
#
loop_
_entity.id
_entity.type
_entity.pdbx_description
1 polymer ?
#
loop_
_entity_poly.entity_id
_entity_poly.type
_entity_poly.pdbx_seq_one_letter_code
_entity_poly.pdbx_strand_id
1 'polypeptide(L)' 'MATLRKNIDPRIKALIENNVKTRMRSLFVVVGAKAKNQVAVLHELISTASDKSKLPVLWCYEKHLGMKK' A
#
# COMPACT_ATOMS: atom_id res chain seq x y z
N MET A 1 4.80 16.48 18.53
CA MET A 1 3.50 16.64 17.84
C MET A 1 2.88 15.27 17.68
N ALA A 2 1.77 14.97 18.37
CA ALA A 2 1.12 13.67 18.25
C ALA A 2 0.63 13.49 16.80
N THR A 3 1.24 12.58 16.05
CA THR A 3 0.75 12.19 14.74
C THR A 3 -0.60 11.51 14.94
N LEU A 4 -1.67 12.21 14.57
CA LEU A 4 -3.03 11.66 14.57
C LEU A 4 -3.03 10.40 13.70
N ARG A 5 -3.07 9.23 14.34
CA ARG A 5 -3.11 7.93 13.66
C ARG A 5 -4.49 7.84 13.01
N LYS A 6 -4.55 8.09 11.71
CA LYS A 6 -5.81 8.00 10.97
C LYS A 6 -6.21 6.53 10.90
N ASN A 7 -7.40 6.21 11.39
CA ASN A 7 -7.97 4.87 11.22
C ASN A 7 -8.19 4.61 9.73
N ILE A 8 -7.61 3.50 9.27
CA ILE A 8 -7.84 2.98 7.93
C ILE A 8 -9.16 2.20 7.97
N ASP A 9 -9.94 2.27 6.90
CA ASP A 9 -11.14 1.46 6.76
C ASP A 9 -10.77 -0.04 6.89
N PRO A 10 -11.41 -0.78 7.82
CA PRO A 10 -11.05 -2.17 8.11
C PRO A 10 -11.19 -3.10 6.90
N ARG A 11 -12.02 -2.74 5.91
CA ARG A 11 -12.21 -3.52 4.68
C ARG A 11 -10.94 -3.65 3.86
N ILE A 12 -10.07 -2.63 3.87
CA ILE A 12 -8.79 -2.65 3.14
C ILE A 12 -7.86 -3.71 3.73
N LYS A 13 -7.73 -3.72 5.06
CA LYS A 13 -6.89 -4.69 5.78
C LYS A 13 -7.42 -6.12 5.57
N ALA A 14 -8.72 -6.32 5.76
CA ALA A 14 -9.35 -7.62 5.54
C ALA A 14 -9.17 -8.14 4.11
N LEU A 15 -9.31 -7.27 3.11
CA LEU A 15 -9.11 -7.64 1.70
C LEU A 15 -7.66 -8.07 1.42
N ILE A 16 -6.67 -7.36 1.98
CA ILE A 16 -5.26 -7.71 1.80
C ILE A 16 -4.96 -9.06 2.46
N GLU A 17 -5.34 -9.24 3.73
CA GLU A 17 -5.08 -10.48 4.47
C GLU A 17 -5.72 -11.70 3.81
N ASN A 18 -6.97 -11.56 3.34
CA ASN A 18 -7.67 -12.65 2.66
C ASN A 18 -6.98 -13.01 1.35
N ASN A 19 -6.62 -12.02 0.53
CA ASN A 19 -5.95 -12.26 -0.75
C ASN A 19 -4.54 -12.85 -0.59
N VAL A 20 -3.80 -12.47 0.46
CA VAL A 20 -2.50 -13.10 0.77
C VAL A 20 -2.70 -14.58 1.14
N LYS A 21 -3.68 -14.89 2.00
CA LYS A 21 -4.01 -16.27 2.41
C LYS A 21 -4.46 -17.13 1.23
N THR A 22 -5.30 -16.59 0.34
CA THR A 22 -5.83 -17.32 -0.83
C THR A 22 -4.89 -17.26 -2.04
N ARG A 23 -3.75 -16.57 -1.94
CA ARG A 23 -2.80 -16.30 -3.05
C ARG A 23 -3.47 -15.65 -4.27
N MET A 24 -4.41 -14.74 -4.02
CA MET A 24 -5.10 -13.96 -5.06
C MET A 24 -4.46 -12.58 -5.23
N ARG A 25 -4.53 -12.04 -6.45
CA ARG A 25 -4.08 -10.68 -6.76
C ARG A 25 -5.24 -9.71 -6.54
N SER A 26 -4.96 -8.57 -5.93
CA SER A 26 -5.91 -7.47 -5.74
C SER A 26 -5.47 -6.23 -6.50
N LEU A 27 -6.44 -5.37 -6.83
CA LEU A 27 -6.21 -4.09 -7.48
C LEU A 27 -6.75 -2.98 -6.58
N PHE A 28 -5.94 -1.95 -6.36
CA PHE A 28 -6.34 -0.74 -5.65
C PHE A 28 -6.16 0.47 -6.56
N VAL A 29 -7.19 1.32 -6.63
CA VAL A 29 -7.13 2.63 -7.29
C VAL A 29 -7.16 3.70 -6.22
N VAL A 30 -6.09 4.48 -6.10
CA VAL A 30 -5.96 5.53 -5.08
C VAL A 30 -6.17 6.89 -5.74
N VAL A 31 -7.23 7.59 -5.34
CA VAL A 31 -7.59 8.90 -5.88
C VAL A 31 -7.28 10.00 -4.84
N GLY A 32 -6.56 11.03 -5.26
CA GLY A 32 -6.36 12.25 -4.47
C GLY A 32 -4.96 12.86 -4.57
N ALA A 33 -4.85 14.15 -4.23
CA ALA A 33 -3.61 14.91 -4.36
C ALA A 33 -2.42 14.35 -3.55
N LYS A 34 -2.69 13.63 -2.46
CA LYS A 34 -1.68 13.02 -1.57
C LYS A 34 -1.63 11.49 -1.67
N ALA A 35 -2.09 10.91 -2.78
CA ALA A 35 -2.15 9.46 -3.00
C ALA A 35 -0.79 8.76 -2.84
N LYS A 36 0.31 9.43 -3.23
CA LYS A 36 1.68 8.92 -3.06
C LYS A 36 1.98 8.46 -1.63
N ASN A 37 1.49 9.18 -0.63
CA ASN A 37 1.72 8.84 0.78
C ASN A 37 0.93 7.60 1.20
N GLN A 38 -0.22 7.35 0.58
CA GLN A 38 -1.05 6.16 0.87
C GLN A 38 -0.46 4.88 0.27
N VAL A 39 0.31 4.97 -0.81
CA VAL A 39 1.01 3.81 -1.39
C VAL A 39 1.99 3.19 -0.39
N ALA A 40 2.71 4.01 0.38
CA ALA A 40 3.62 3.53 1.41
C ALA A 40 2.89 2.78 2.53
N VAL A 41 1.72 3.29 2.95
CA VAL A 41 0.87 2.64 3.96
C VAL A 41 0.35 1.30 3.46
N LEU A 42 -0.14 1.23 2.20
CA LEU A 42 -0.58 -0.02 1.59
C LEU A 42 0.55 -1.06 1.52
N HIS A 43 1.76 -0.62 1.17
CA HIS A 43 2.93 -1.51 1.15
C HIS A 43 3.26 -2.07 2.54
N GLU A 44 3.19 -1.25 3.60
CA GLU A 44 3.38 -1.70 4.98
C GLU A 44 2.32 -2.72 5.42
N LEU A 45 1.04 -2.51 5.04
CA LEU A 45 -0.04 -3.47 5.32
C LEU A 45 0.21 -4.82 4.64
N ILE A 46 0.62 -4.82 3.37
CA ILE A 46 0.93 -6.07 2.64
C ILE A 46 2.15 -6.76 3.27
N SER A 47 3.19 -6.00 3.63
CA SER A 47 4.38 -6.54 4.29
C SER A 47 4.08 -7.13 5.67
N THR A 48 3.11 -6.59 6.39
CA THR A 48 2.65 -7.12 7.70
C THR A 48 1.80 -8.37 7.53
N ALA A 49 0.98 -8.43 6.46
CA ALA A 49 0.11 -9.57 6.17
C ALA A 49 0.85 -10.74 5.50
N SER A 50 2.04 -10.52 4.96
CA SER A 50 2.85 -11.54 4.28
C SER A 50 3.96 -12.06 5.18
N ASP A 51 4.25 -13.36 5.11
CA ASP A 51 5.40 -13.96 5.79
C ASP A 51 6.76 -13.51 5.20
N LYS A 52 6.75 -12.74 4.11
CA LYS A 52 7.94 -12.19 3.46
C LYS A 52 8.22 -10.79 3.99
N SER A 53 9.40 -10.60 4.58
CA SER A 53 9.85 -9.32 5.15
C SER A 53 9.98 -8.18 4.12
N LYS A 54 10.09 -8.50 2.82
CA LYS A 54 10.18 -7.48 1.76
C LYS A 54 9.68 -8.01 0.42
N LEU A 55 8.68 -7.34 -0.14
CA LEU A 55 8.21 -7.60 -1.50
C LEU A 55 8.88 -6.63 -2.47
N PRO A 56 9.36 -7.09 -3.65
CA PRO A 56 9.86 -6.19 -4.68
C PRO A 56 8.70 -5.34 -5.23
N VAL A 57 8.95 -4.04 -5.42
CA VAL A 57 7.96 -3.09 -5.95
C VAL A 57 8.44 -2.57 -7.30
N LEU A 58 7.55 -2.59 -8.29
CA LEU A 58 7.76 -1.96 -9.59
C LEU A 58 7.07 -0.59 -9.61
N TRP A 59 7.83 0.47 -9.90
CA TRP A 59 7.31 1.81 -10.12
C TRP A 59 7.34 2.13 -11.61
N CYS A 60 6.16 2.26 -12.22
CA CYS A 60 6.00 2.65 -13.62
C CYS A 60 5.54 4.11 -13.70
N TYR A 61 6.27 4.94 -14.44
CA TYR A 61 5.88 6.31 -14.78
C TYR A 61 6.47 6.67 -16.15
N GLU A 62 5.79 7.53 -16.90
CA GLU A 62 6.20 7.87 -18.28
C GLU A 62 7.40 8.81 -18.33
N LYS A 63 7.41 9.87 -17.49
CA LYS A 63 8.47 10.90 -17.51
C LYS A 63 9.15 11.04 -16.16
N HIS A 64 8.51 11.70 -15.20
CA HIS A 64 9.01 11.81 -13.84
C HIS A 64 7.85 11.83 -12.85
N LEU A 65 7.76 10.80 -12.02
CA LEU A 65 7.13 10.92 -10.71
C LEU A 65 8.15 11.71 -9.88
N GLY A 66 7.80 12.87 -9.31
CA GLY A 66 8.70 13.80 -8.59
C GLY A 66 9.38 13.21 -7.33
N MET A 67 10.04 12.08 -7.48
CA MET A 67 10.87 11.35 -6.54
C MET A 67 12.31 11.65 -6.96
N LYS A 68 12.86 12.75 -6.45
CA LYS A 68 14.31 12.87 -6.43
C LYS A 68 14.83 11.92 -5.35
N LYS A 69 15.90 11.20 -5.69
CA LYS A 69 16.62 10.35 -4.75
C LYS A 69 17.23 11.20 -3.64
#